data_AF-A0A962T585-F1
#
_entry.id   AF-A0A962T585-F1
#
_cell.length_a   1.000
_cell.length_b   1.000
_cell.length_c   1.000
_cell.angle_alpha   90.00
_cell.angle_beta   90.00
_cell.angle_gamma   90.00
#
_symmetry.space_group_name_H-M   'P 1'
#
loop_
_entity.id
_entity.type
_entity.pdbx_description
1 polymer ?
#
loop_
_entity_poly.entity_id
_entity_poly.type
_entity_poly.pdbx_seq_one_letter_code
_entity_poly.pdbx_strand_id
1 'polypeptide(L)'
;MEDLRRLLLLRILVVLGPGIMLLWLRFGLTPPAPMPGWPVALFLGWALLAFAALQRSARREKPVTAWELFAYLQFDALALALLLFFSGGASNPFVSLLLLPLVIAAALLPAGQVWATAAVTVVIYTALMFYHLPLPGALSGHGSGFETHLWGMWLVFVISALLIAGFVARLAMALRNRDRQVAQLRERALRDEQILTLGMFAAGAAHELGTPLSTIAILARELELL
;
A
#
# COMPACT_ATOMS: atom_id res chain seq x y z
N MET A 1 -9.00 6.78 10.63
CA MET A 1 -8.44 5.59 11.35
C MET A 1 -8.17 4.40 10.41
N GLU A 2 -8.95 4.18 9.34
CA GLU A 2 -8.71 3.07 8.40
C GLU A 2 -7.41 3.22 7.58
N ASP A 3 -7.05 4.42 7.14
CA ASP A 3 -5.80 4.64 6.38
C ASP A 3 -4.55 4.34 7.23
N LEU A 4 -4.59 4.68 8.52
CA LEU A 4 -3.52 4.35 9.47
C LEU A 4 -3.38 2.84 9.66
N ARG A 5 -4.51 2.13 9.77
CA ARG A 5 -4.53 0.67 9.92
C ARG A 5 -4.01 -0.03 8.66
N ARG A 6 -4.34 0.49 7.47
CA ARG A 6 -3.81 0.00 6.19
C ARG A 6 -2.29 0.20 6.10
N LEU A 7 -1.78 1.37 6.47
CA LEU A 7 -0.33 1.65 6.49
C LEU A 7 0.43 0.76 7.49
N LEU A 8 -0.14 0.53 8.68
CA LEU A 8 0.45 -0.36 9.69
C LEU A 8 0.44 -1.83 9.25
N LEU A 9 -0.65 -2.31 8.65
CA LEU A 9 -0.73 -3.68 8.11
C LEU A 9 0.28 -3.91 6.99
N LEU A 10 0.44 -2.95 6.09
CA LEU A 10 1.44 -3.02 5.02
C LEU A 10 2.86 -3.04 5.59
N ARG A 11 3.13 -2.29 6.66
CA ARG A 11 4.45 -2.30 7.31
C ARG A 11 4.77 -3.62 8.00
N ILE A 12 3.78 -4.23 8.66
CA ILE A 12 3.92 -5.56 9.27
C ILE A 12 4.30 -6.58 8.19
N LEU A 13 3.68 -6.51 7.00
CA LEU A 13 3.99 -7.40 5.88
C LEU A 13 5.44 -7.22 5.39
N VAL A 14 5.92 -5.98 5.26
CA VAL A 14 7.32 -5.66 4.85
C VAL A 14 8.36 -6.19 5.83
N VAL A 15 8.03 -6.23 7.13
CA VAL A 15 8.95 -6.71 8.17
C VAL A 15 8.88 -8.23 8.35
N LEU A 16 7.71 -8.83 8.15
CA LEU A 16 7.52 -10.28 8.32
C LEU A 16 8.33 -11.10 7.32
N GLY A 17 8.33 -10.75 6.03
CA GLY A 17 9.05 -11.51 5.00
C GLY A 17 10.55 -11.67 5.34
N PRO A 18 11.28 -10.56 5.58
CA PRO A 18 12.69 -10.59 5.98
C PRO A 18 12.89 -11.22 7.37
N GLY A 19 11.95 -11.05 8.30
CA GLY A 19 11.99 -11.73 9.59
C GLY A 19 11.97 -13.25 9.46
N ILE A 20 11.09 -13.78 8.59
CA ILE A 20 11.05 -15.21 8.25
C ILE A 20 12.34 -15.64 7.58
N MET A 21 12.87 -14.85 6.64
CA MET A 21 14.15 -15.15 5.99
C MET A 21 15.31 -15.24 7.00
N LEU A 22 15.38 -14.30 7.94
CA LEU A 22 16.40 -14.29 9.00
C LEU A 22 16.27 -15.48 9.95
N LEU A 23 15.05 -15.86 10.33
CA LEU A 23 14.80 -17.05 11.13
C LEU A 23 15.19 -18.32 10.36
N TRP A 24 14.84 -18.40 9.08
CA TRP A 24 15.19 -19.53 8.22
C TRP A 24 16.71 -19.66 8.05
N LEU A 25 17.43 -18.55 7.87
CA LEU A 25 18.89 -18.55 7.80
C LEU A 25 19.54 -18.99 9.13
N ARG A 26 18.87 -18.77 10.26
CA ARG A 26 19.36 -19.14 11.59
C ARG A 26 19.04 -20.57 12.00
N PHE A 27 17.90 -21.12 11.55
CA PHE A 27 17.39 -22.42 12.01
C PHE A 27 17.26 -23.49 10.91
N GLY A 28 17.19 -23.11 9.64
CA GLY A 28 16.69 -23.96 8.54
C GLY A 28 17.77 -24.62 7.67
N LEU A 29 18.94 -24.03 7.51
CA LEU A 29 20.09 -24.60 6.79
C LEU A 29 21.36 -24.03 7.40
N THR A 30 22.27 -24.89 7.83
CA THR A 30 23.63 -24.52 8.24
C THR A 30 24.33 -23.66 7.16
N PRO A 31 24.70 -22.39 7.43
CA PRO A 31 25.80 -21.77 6.73
C PRO A 31 27.09 -22.00 7.58
N PRO A 32 28.20 -22.45 6.99
CA PRO A 32 29.51 -22.56 7.63
C PRO A 32 30.08 -21.26 8.21
N ALA A 33 29.42 -20.12 8.03
CA ALA A 33 29.74 -18.88 8.71
C ALA A 33 28.46 -18.10 9.05
N PRO A 34 28.27 -17.65 10.30
CA PRO A 34 27.17 -16.78 10.65
C PRO A 34 27.28 -15.50 9.83
N MET A 35 26.20 -15.14 9.14
CA MET A 35 26.05 -13.83 8.50
C MET A 35 26.41 -12.75 9.54
N PRO A 36 27.24 -11.74 9.19
CA PRO A 36 27.60 -10.71 10.15
C PRO A 36 26.33 -10.08 10.72
N GLY A 37 26.29 -9.79 12.03
CA GLY A 37 25.06 -9.30 12.68
C GLY A 37 24.70 -7.85 12.31
N TRP A 38 25.64 -7.08 11.77
CA TRP A 38 25.46 -5.66 11.50
C TRP A 38 24.48 -5.34 10.35
N PRO A 39 24.38 -6.08 9.22
CA PRO A 39 23.37 -5.81 8.19
C PRO A 39 21.95 -6.10 8.71
N VAL A 40 21.81 -7.12 9.57
CA VAL A 40 20.55 -7.42 10.25
C VAL A 40 20.17 -6.29 11.19
N ALA A 41 21.12 -5.79 11.98
CA ALA A 41 20.90 -4.64 12.85
C ALA A 41 20.54 -3.37 12.07
N LEU A 42 21.20 -3.10 10.93
CA LEU A 42 20.87 -1.99 10.05
C LEU A 42 19.46 -2.12 9.47
N PHE A 43 19.07 -3.30 9.01
CA PHE A 43 17.72 -3.55 8.49
C PHE A 43 16.66 -3.36 9.58
N LEU A 44 16.88 -3.89 10.78
CA LEU A 44 15.97 -3.71 11.91
C LEU A 44 15.91 -2.24 12.37
N GLY A 45 17.05 -1.54 12.37
CA GLY A 45 17.14 -0.12 12.67
C GLY A 45 16.38 0.72 11.66
N TRP A 46 16.56 0.47 10.36
CA TRP A 46 15.76 1.07 9.29
C TRP A 46 14.27 0.75 9.45
N ALA A 47 13.93 -0.51 9.74
CA ALA A 47 12.57 -0.96 9.93
C ALA A 47 11.86 -0.15 11.04
N LEU A 48 12.56 0.03 12.16
CA LEU A 48 12.10 0.77 13.33
C LEU A 48 12.02 2.28 13.08
N LEU A 49 13.01 2.87 12.41
CA LEU A 49 13.01 4.29 12.03
C LEU A 49 11.84 4.62 11.11
N ALA A 50 11.63 3.84 10.06
CA ALA A 50 10.51 4.06 9.15
C ALA A 50 9.16 3.77 9.83
N PHE A 51 9.07 2.81 10.76
CA PHE A 51 7.87 2.62 11.60
C PHE A 51 7.59 3.84 12.48
N ALA A 52 8.61 4.40 13.13
CA ALA A 52 8.48 5.61 13.94
C ALA A 52 8.09 6.84 13.09
N ALA A 53 8.66 6.96 11.89
CA ALA A 53 8.32 8.03 10.94
C ALA A 53 6.87 7.93 10.47
N LEU A 54 6.39 6.73 10.16
CA LEU A 54 4.99 6.44 9.83
C LEU A 54 4.05 6.78 11.01
N GLN A 55 4.39 6.38 12.24
CA GLN A 55 3.60 6.73 13.42
C GLN A 55 3.57 8.24 13.66
N ARG A 56 4.70 8.94 13.47
CA ARG A 56 4.77 10.39 13.59
C ARG A 56 3.92 11.05 12.51
N SER A 57 3.94 10.54 11.28
CA SER A 57 3.12 11.07 10.19
C SER A 57 1.63 10.80 10.41
N ALA A 58 1.27 9.68 11.01
CA ALA A 58 -0.10 9.36 11.40
C ALA A 58 -0.68 10.28 12.47
N ARG A 59 0.19 10.84 13.32
CA ARG A 59 -0.17 11.84 14.33
C ARG A 59 -0.24 13.26 13.75
N ARG A 60 0.20 13.48 12.51
CA ARG A 60 0.04 14.76 11.82
C ARG A 60 -1.33 14.78 11.14
N GLU A 61 -1.99 15.93 11.17
CA GLU A 61 -3.25 16.15 10.43
C GLU A 61 -3.04 16.22 8.90
N LYS A 62 -1.79 16.34 8.44
CA LYS A 62 -1.45 16.39 7.03
C LYS A 62 -1.39 14.97 6.43
N PRO A 63 -2.08 14.72 5.30
CA PRO A 63 -2.01 13.43 4.61
C PRO A 63 -0.60 13.17 4.09
N VAL A 64 -0.15 11.91 4.17
CA VAL A 64 1.14 11.47 3.62
C VAL A 64 1.12 11.62 2.10
N THR A 65 2.15 12.25 1.54
CA THR A 65 2.24 12.44 0.10
C THR A 65 2.65 11.15 -0.61
N ALA A 66 2.24 10.98 -1.86
CA ALA A 66 2.67 9.84 -2.69
C ALA A 66 4.20 9.77 -2.81
N TRP A 67 4.88 10.92 -2.77
CA TRP A 67 6.33 10.99 -2.89
C TRP A 67 7.09 10.56 -1.64
N GLU A 68 6.56 10.86 -0.46
CA GLU A 68 7.07 10.29 0.79
C GLU A 68 6.93 8.77 0.79
N LEU A 69 5.76 8.24 0.42
CA LEU A 69 5.53 6.79 0.33
C LEU A 69 6.45 6.11 -0.67
N PHE A 70 6.65 6.71 -1.84
CA PHE A 70 7.61 6.22 -2.83
C PHE A 70 9.02 6.14 -2.26
N ALA A 71 9.49 7.19 -1.60
CA ALA A 71 10.82 7.23 -1.00
C ALA A 71 11.00 6.11 0.05
N TYR A 72 10.02 5.94 0.96
CA TYR A 72 10.07 4.86 1.94
C TYR A 72 10.19 3.48 1.29
N LEU A 73 9.44 3.24 0.21
CA LEU A 73 9.48 1.96 -0.51
C LEU A 73 10.82 1.72 -1.20
N GLN A 74 11.47 2.77 -1.73
CA GLN A 74 12.82 2.61 -2.30
C GLN A 74 13.85 2.26 -1.23
N PHE A 75 13.78 2.92 -0.08
CA PHE A 75 14.66 2.57 1.04
C PHE A 75 14.38 1.15 1.58
N ASP A 76 13.13 0.72 1.62
CA ASP A 76 12.79 -0.67 1.96
C ASP A 76 13.39 -1.65 0.95
N ALA A 77 13.28 -1.37 -0.36
CA ALA A 77 13.89 -2.19 -1.40
C ALA A 77 15.42 -2.23 -1.28
N LEU A 78 16.07 -1.12 -0.96
CA LEU A 78 17.51 -1.05 -0.72
C LEU A 78 17.94 -1.80 0.55
N ALA A 79 17.19 -1.68 1.64
CA ALA A 79 17.46 -2.39 2.88
C ALA A 79 17.32 -3.91 2.68
N LEU A 80 16.30 -4.34 1.93
CA LEU A 80 16.14 -5.71 1.47
C LEU A 80 17.30 -6.17 0.59
N ALA A 81 17.70 -5.36 -0.38
CA ALA A 81 18.82 -5.65 -1.27
C ALA A 81 20.13 -5.83 -0.51
N LEU A 82 20.40 -4.96 0.47
CA LEU A 82 21.59 -5.04 1.31
C LEU A 82 21.59 -6.35 2.10
N LEU A 83 20.44 -6.72 2.67
CA LEU A 83 20.32 -7.94 3.44
C LEU A 83 20.48 -9.19 2.54
N LEU A 84 19.88 -9.17 1.35
CA LEU A 84 20.06 -10.20 0.33
C LEU A 84 21.51 -10.31 -0.16
N PHE A 85 22.21 -9.19 -0.35
CA PHE A 85 23.60 -9.13 -0.77
C PHE A 85 24.52 -9.94 0.16
N PHE A 86 24.30 -9.84 1.47
CA PHE A 86 25.04 -10.60 2.48
C PHE A 86 24.53 -12.03 2.68
N SER A 87 23.36 -12.37 2.15
CA SER A 87 22.74 -13.69 2.26
C SER A 87 22.74 -14.46 0.93
N GLY A 88 23.67 -14.18 0.02
CA GLY A 88 23.88 -14.94 -1.22
C GLY A 88 23.27 -14.33 -2.49
N GLY A 89 22.70 -13.13 -2.39
CA GLY A 89 22.19 -12.36 -3.52
C GLY A 89 21.14 -13.12 -4.32
N ALA A 90 21.38 -13.26 -5.63
CA ALA A 90 20.47 -13.93 -6.55
C ALA A 90 20.28 -15.43 -6.30
N SER A 91 21.25 -16.10 -5.65
CA SER A 91 21.11 -17.51 -5.28
C SER A 91 20.13 -17.75 -4.12
N ASN A 92 19.72 -16.67 -3.45
CA ASN A 92 18.83 -16.76 -2.31
C ASN A 92 17.36 -16.90 -2.76
N PRO A 93 16.61 -17.91 -2.31
CA PRO A 93 15.21 -18.12 -2.72
C PRO A 93 14.28 -16.97 -2.32
N PHE A 94 14.67 -16.17 -1.32
CA PHE A 94 13.93 -15.00 -0.86
C PHE A 94 14.22 -13.74 -1.67
N VAL A 95 15.02 -13.80 -2.76
CA VAL A 95 15.22 -12.63 -3.65
C VAL A 95 13.89 -12.09 -4.20
N SER A 96 12.89 -12.96 -4.35
CA SER A 96 11.51 -12.60 -4.71
C SER A 96 10.82 -11.64 -3.73
N LEU A 97 11.33 -11.48 -2.50
CA LEU A 97 10.87 -10.45 -1.56
C LEU A 97 11.08 -9.02 -2.09
N LEU A 98 11.94 -8.81 -3.10
CA LEU A 98 12.03 -7.54 -3.81
C LEU A 98 10.74 -7.17 -4.57
N LEU A 99 9.84 -8.13 -4.83
CA LEU A 99 8.50 -7.83 -5.35
C LEU A 99 7.58 -7.22 -4.30
N LEU A 100 7.87 -7.39 -3.00
CA LEU A 100 6.97 -6.92 -1.93
C LEU A 100 6.83 -5.38 -1.93
N PRO A 101 7.93 -4.58 -1.97
CA PRO A 101 7.81 -3.14 -2.16
C PRO A 101 7.05 -2.75 -3.43
N LEU A 102 7.18 -3.54 -4.51
CA LEU A 102 6.49 -3.29 -5.77
C LEU A 102 4.98 -3.57 -5.68
N VAL A 103 4.56 -4.63 -5.00
CA VAL A 103 3.13 -4.91 -4.76
C VAL A 103 2.50 -3.79 -3.95
N ILE A 104 3.20 -3.30 -2.92
CA ILE A 104 2.73 -2.18 -2.10
C ILE A 104 2.67 -0.89 -2.94
N ALA A 105 3.68 -0.64 -3.79
CA ALA A 105 3.66 0.46 -4.74
C ALA A 105 2.42 0.37 -5.66
N ALA A 106 2.13 -0.80 -6.25
CA ALA A 106 0.97 -1.00 -7.11
C ALA A 106 -0.36 -0.73 -6.38
N ALA A 107 -0.44 -1.06 -5.09
CA ALA A 107 -1.63 -0.85 -4.27
C ALA A 107 -1.85 0.60 -3.85
N LEU A 108 -0.80 1.42 -3.73
CA LEU A 108 -0.89 2.75 -3.11
C LEU A 108 -0.47 3.91 -4.02
N LEU A 109 0.44 3.70 -4.96
CA LEU A 109 1.08 4.77 -5.72
C LEU A 109 0.43 4.97 -7.10
N PRO A 110 0.59 6.17 -7.70
CA PRO A 110 0.23 6.41 -9.10
C PRO A 110 1.10 5.59 -10.05
N ALA A 111 0.55 5.25 -11.22
CA ALA A 111 1.17 4.33 -12.18
C ALA A 111 2.65 4.64 -12.50
N GLY A 112 3.00 5.92 -12.68
CA GLY A 112 4.38 6.32 -12.98
C GLY A 112 5.38 5.89 -11.90
N GLN A 113 5.00 6.00 -10.63
CA GLN A 113 5.84 5.58 -9.51
C GLN A 113 5.90 4.07 -9.37
N VAL A 114 4.84 3.35 -9.75
CA VAL A 114 4.86 1.87 -9.78
C VAL A 114 5.86 1.36 -10.81
N TRP A 115 5.85 1.92 -12.02
CA TRP A 115 6.82 1.59 -13.07
C TRP A 115 8.25 1.93 -12.65
N ALA A 116 8.45 3.07 -11.98
CA ALA A 116 9.76 3.42 -11.41
C ALA A 116 10.22 2.39 -10.37
N THR A 117 9.35 1.98 -9.44
CA THR A 117 9.69 0.93 -8.46
C THR A 117 9.99 -0.41 -9.13
N ALA A 118 9.25 -0.79 -10.18
CA ALA A 118 9.51 -2.01 -10.94
C ALA A 118 10.88 -1.99 -11.62
N ALA A 119 11.24 -0.86 -12.23
CA ALA A 119 12.57 -0.67 -12.81
C ALA A 119 13.66 -0.77 -11.74
N VAL A 120 13.48 -0.11 -10.59
CA VAL A 120 14.44 -0.16 -9.49
C VAL A 120 14.63 -1.58 -8.96
N THR A 121 13.55 -2.33 -8.71
CA THR A 121 13.67 -3.70 -8.17
C THR A 121 14.30 -4.67 -9.17
N VAL A 122 14.03 -4.52 -10.47
CA VAL A 122 14.69 -5.29 -11.53
C VAL A 122 16.18 -4.93 -11.62
N VAL A 123 16.54 -3.65 -11.53
CA VAL A 123 17.94 -3.21 -11.52
C VAL A 123 18.67 -3.76 -10.29
N ILE A 124 18.04 -3.71 -9.11
CA ILE A 124 18.59 -4.25 -7.87
C ILE A 124 18.85 -5.76 -8.00
N TYR A 125 17.87 -6.55 -8.48
CA TYR A 125 18.07 -7.99 -8.66
C TYR A 125 19.18 -8.23 -9.70
N THR A 126 19.14 -7.55 -10.84
CA THR A 126 20.19 -7.69 -11.87
C THR A 126 21.57 -7.37 -11.28
N ALA A 127 21.71 -6.36 -10.42
CA ALA A 127 22.94 -6.10 -9.71
C ALA A 127 23.33 -7.24 -8.76
N LEU A 128 22.38 -7.82 -8.00
CA LEU A 128 22.61 -8.97 -7.12
C LEU A 128 23.03 -10.25 -7.86
N MET A 129 22.73 -10.39 -9.16
CA MET A 129 23.24 -11.50 -9.98
C MET A 129 24.77 -11.42 -10.12
N PHE A 130 25.31 -10.23 -10.37
CA PHE A 130 26.75 -10.03 -10.62
C PHE A 130 27.54 -9.66 -9.36
N TYR A 131 26.90 -8.97 -8.41
CA TYR A 131 27.50 -8.44 -7.20
C TYR A 131 26.77 -9.00 -5.98
N HIS A 132 27.30 -10.06 -5.40
CA HIS A 132 26.84 -10.60 -4.13
C HIS A 132 27.99 -11.25 -3.37
N LEU A 133 27.86 -11.36 -2.05
CA LEU A 133 28.83 -12.11 -1.25
C LEU A 133 28.42 -13.60 -1.31
N PRO A 134 29.20 -14.47 -1.97
CA PRO A 134 28.86 -15.89 -2.06
C PRO A 134 28.90 -16.52 -0.66
N LEU A 135 27.90 -17.33 -0.31
CA LEU A 135 27.94 -18.05 0.96
C LEU A 135 29.09 -19.08 0.94
N PRO A 136 29.91 -19.14 1.99
CA PRO A 136 30.87 -20.24 2.15
C PRO A 136 30.10 -21.56 2.18
N GLY A 137 30.42 -22.52 1.33
CA GLY A 137 29.75 -23.83 1.32
C GLY A 137 28.51 -23.94 0.42
N ALA A 138 28.10 -22.87 -0.29
CA ALA A 138 27.35 -23.06 -1.52
C ALA A 138 28.29 -23.78 -2.49
N LEU A 139 28.08 -25.09 -2.60
CA LEU A 139 28.86 -26.03 -3.39
C LEU A 139 29.38 -25.34 -4.65
N SER A 140 30.70 -25.29 -4.78
CA SER A 140 31.44 -24.98 -5.99
C SER A 140 31.18 -26.03 -7.11
N GLY A 141 29.97 -26.60 -7.16
CA GLY A 141 29.48 -27.48 -8.20
C GLY A 141 29.07 -26.66 -9.40
N HIS A 142 30.06 -26.39 -10.25
CA HIS A 142 29.93 -25.76 -11.57
C HIS A 142 29.12 -26.66 -12.52
N GLY A 143 27.82 -26.81 -12.27
CA GLY A 143 26.89 -27.46 -13.18
C GLY A 143 26.14 -26.41 -13.99
N SER A 144 26.09 -26.57 -15.32
CA SER A 144 25.32 -25.72 -16.23
C SER A 144 23.85 -25.51 -15.81
N GLY A 145 23.29 -26.43 -15.02
CA GLY A 145 21.94 -26.34 -14.46
C GLY A 145 21.73 -25.22 -13.43
N PHE A 146 22.74 -24.87 -12.62
CA PHE A 146 22.57 -23.84 -11.58
C PHE A 146 22.48 -22.43 -12.19
N GLU A 147 23.38 -22.09 -13.12
CA GLU A 147 23.34 -20.84 -13.88
C GLU A 147 22.01 -20.70 -14.65
N THR A 148 21.57 -21.78 -15.32
CA THR A 148 20.29 -21.79 -16.03
C THR A 148 19.12 -21.56 -15.08
N HIS A 149 19.17 -22.13 -13.87
CA HIS A 149 18.16 -21.93 -12.84
C HIS A 149 18.10 -20.47 -12.36
N LEU A 150 19.25 -19.83 -12.11
CA LEU A 150 19.31 -18.42 -11.71
C LEU A 150 18.69 -17.49 -12.76
N TRP A 151 19.02 -17.71 -14.04
CA TRP A 151 18.41 -16.97 -15.15
C TRP A 151 16.90 -17.19 -15.25
N GLY A 152 16.44 -18.43 -15.02
CA GLY A 152 15.01 -18.73 -14.94
C GLY A 152 14.31 -17.98 -13.82
N MET A 153 14.94 -17.92 -12.64
CA MET A 153 14.40 -17.22 -11.47
C MET A 153 14.36 -15.70 -11.69
N TRP A 154 15.38 -15.13 -12.34
CA TRP A 154 15.40 -13.73 -12.77
C TRP A 154 14.30 -13.44 -13.80
N LEU A 155 14.11 -14.31 -14.80
CA LEU A 155 13.08 -14.14 -15.82
C LEU A 155 11.67 -14.14 -15.21
N VAL A 156 11.38 -15.10 -14.33
CA VAL A 156 10.11 -15.17 -13.60
C VAL A 156 9.90 -13.90 -12.77
N PHE A 157 10.95 -13.38 -12.15
CA PHE A 157 10.86 -12.12 -11.40
C PHE A 157 10.52 -10.93 -12.30
N VAL A 158 11.19 -10.78 -13.45
CA VAL A 158 10.92 -9.70 -14.40
C VAL A 158 9.47 -9.77 -14.91
N ILE A 159 9.02 -10.95 -15.32
CA ILE A 159 7.63 -11.17 -15.76
C ILE A 159 6.65 -10.81 -14.62
N SER A 160 6.93 -11.26 -13.39
CA SER A 160 6.10 -10.94 -12.23
C SER A 160 6.05 -9.43 -11.97
N ALA A 161 7.19 -8.75 -12.07
CA ALA A 161 7.27 -7.30 -11.88
C ALA A 161 6.46 -6.55 -12.95
N LEU A 162 6.54 -6.96 -14.21
CA LEU A 162 5.74 -6.40 -15.29
C LEU A 162 4.24 -6.63 -15.09
N LEU A 163 3.85 -7.84 -14.65
CA LEU A 163 2.45 -8.16 -14.37
C LEU A 163 1.92 -7.35 -13.20
N ILE A 164 2.70 -7.17 -12.14
CA ILE A 164 2.32 -6.34 -10.99
C ILE A 164 2.20 -4.87 -11.41
N ALA A 165 3.20 -4.32 -12.11
CA ALA A 165 3.20 -2.93 -12.55
C ALA A 165 2.13 -2.61 -13.60
N GLY A 166 1.84 -3.57 -14.49
CA GLY A 166 0.86 -3.41 -15.56
C GLY A 166 -0.56 -3.75 -15.14
N PHE A 167 -0.80 -4.96 -14.64
CA PHE A 167 -2.14 -5.47 -14.36
C PHE A 167 -2.60 -5.14 -12.95
N VAL A 168 -1.81 -5.51 -11.92
CA VAL A 168 -2.22 -5.31 -10.51
C VAL A 168 -2.39 -3.83 -10.19
N ALA A 169 -1.48 -2.97 -10.67
CA ALA A 169 -1.60 -1.52 -10.50
C ALA A 169 -2.88 -0.96 -11.13
N ARG A 170 -3.26 -1.42 -12.34
CA ARG A 170 -4.50 -1.01 -13.01
C ARG A 170 -5.73 -1.47 -12.26
N LEU A 171 -5.75 -2.71 -11.78
CA LEU A 171 -6.84 -3.24 -10.97
C LEU A 171 -7.01 -2.42 -9.68
N ALA A 172 -5.91 -2.14 -8.99
CA ALA A 172 -5.94 -1.32 -7.77
C ALA A 172 -6.45 0.11 -8.05
N MET A 173 -6.04 0.73 -9.17
CA MET A 173 -6.58 2.02 -9.61
C MET A 173 -8.08 1.96 -9.89
N ALA A 174 -8.55 0.93 -10.58
CA ALA A 174 -9.96 0.75 -10.90
C ALA A 174 -10.82 0.58 -9.63
N LEU A 175 -10.35 -0.21 -8.66
CA LEU A 175 -11.01 -0.40 -7.37
C LEU A 175 -11.13 0.92 -6.60
N ARG A 176 -10.04 1.69 -6.49
CA ARG A 176 -10.06 2.99 -5.80
C ARG A 176 -11.02 3.99 -6.45
N ASN A 177 -11.11 3.98 -7.78
CA ASN A 177 -12.05 4.83 -8.51
C ASN A 177 -13.50 4.40 -8.26
N ARG A 178 -13.77 3.09 -8.25
CA ARG A 178 -15.09 2.53 -7.94
C ARG A 178 -15.51 2.88 -6.51
N ASP A 179 -14.63 2.73 -5.53
CA ASP A 179 -14.90 3.08 -4.13
C ASP A 179 -15.24 4.56 -3.97
N ARG A 180 -14.53 5.45 -4.68
CA ARG A 180 -14.83 6.89 -4.71
C ARG A 180 -16.21 7.18 -5.30
N GLN A 181 -16.58 6.50 -6.38
CA GLN A 181 -17.91 6.65 -6.99
C GLN A 181 -19.02 6.18 -6.04
N VAL A 182 -18.83 5.04 -5.38
CA VAL A 182 -19.79 4.53 -4.38
C VAL A 182 -19.95 5.51 -3.23
N ALA A 183 -18.85 6.07 -2.72
CA ALA A 183 -18.89 7.07 -1.66
C ALA A 183 -19.68 8.33 -2.08
N GLN A 184 -19.44 8.83 -3.30
CA GLN A 184 -20.17 9.99 -3.83
C GLN A 184 -21.66 9.73 -4.01
N LEU A 185 -22.04 8.55 -4.50
CA LEU A 185 -23.45 8.17 -4.63
C LEU A 185 -24.13 8.07 -3.27
N ARG A 186 -23.44 7.52 -2.27
CA ARG A 186 -23.95 7.45 -0.90
C ARG A 186 -24.17 8.84 -0.30
N GLU A 187 -23.23 9.76 -0.51
CA GLU A 187 -23.35 11.14 -0.03
C GLU A 187 -24.54 11.86 -0.69
N ARG A 188 -24.76 11.66 -1.99
CA ARG A 188 -25.93 12.21 -2.70
C ARG A 188 -27.25 11.65 -2.17
N ALA A 189 -27.33 10.33 -1.99
CA ALA A 189 -28.53 9.69 -1.47
C ALA A 189 -28.92 10.22 -0.07
N LEU A 190 -27.93 10.39 0.82
CA LEU A 190 -28.16 10.99 2.15
C LEU A 190 -28.65 12.43 2.05
N ARG A 191 -28.14 13.21 1.09
CA ARG A 191 -28.56 14.59 0.88
C ARG A 191 -29.98 14.69 0.33
N ASP A 192 -30.35 13.81 -0.61
CA ASP A 192 -31.70 13.77 -1.17
C ASP A 192 -32.73 13.36 -0.11
N GLU A 193 -32.40 12.40 0.76
CA GLU A 193 -33.24 12.00 1.90
C GLU A 193 -33.48 13.19 2.84
N GLN A 194 -32.44 13.96 3.17
CA GLN A 194 -32.58 15.17 3.99
C GLN A 194 -33.48 16.23 3.34
N ILE A 195 -33.37 16.44 2.03
CA ILE A 195 -34.21 17.40 1.30
C ILE A 195 -35.67 16.94 1.30
N LEU A 196 -35.92 15.65 1.09
CA LEU A 196 -37.27 15.08 1.15
C LEU A 196 -37.88 15.23 2.54
N THR A 197 -37.13 14.92 3.60
CA THR A 197 -37.59 15.11 4.99
C THR A 197 -37.92 16.57 5.27
N LEU A 198 -37.06 17.51 4.88
CA LEU A 198 -37.31 18.94 5.04
C LEU A 198 -38.53 19.41 4.22
N GLY A 199 -38.69 18.89 3.00
CA GLY A 199 -39.85 19.15 2.15
C GLY A 199 -41.16 18.67 2.77
N MET A 200 -41.16 17.47 3.39
CA MET A 200 -42.32 16.98 4.13
C MET A 200 -42.65 17.84 5.34
N PHE A 201 -41.66 18.30 6.11
CA PHE A 201 -41.89 19.22 7.23
C PHE A 201 -42.43 20.58 6.77
N ALA A 202 -41.87 21.14 5.71
CA ALA A 202 -42.32 22.42 5.15
C ALA A 202 -43.75 22.32 4.60
N ALA A 203 -44.09 21.24 3.89
CA ALA A 203 -45.44 20.99 3.40
C ALA A 203 -46.44 20.80 4.54
N GLY A 204 -46.06 20.06 5.59
CA GLY A 204 -46.87 19.90 6.81
C GLY A 204 -47.13 21.24 7.50
N ALA A 205 -46.08 22.04 7.73
CA ALA A 205 -46.19 23.36 8.35
C ALA A 205 -47.04 24.34 7.50
N ALA A 206 -46.87 24.33 6.18
CA ALA A 206 -47.68 25.15 5.28
C ALA A 206 -49.16 24.77 5.32
N HIS A 207 -49.47 23.47 5.43
CA HIS A 207 -50.83 22.99 5.58
C HIS A 207 -51.44 23.40 6.94
N GLU A 208 -50.70 23.23 8.04
CA GLU A 208 -51.18 23.60 9.39
C GLU A 208 -51.37 25.11 9.58
N LEU A 209 -50.57 25.94 8.91
CA LEU A 209 -50.72 27.40 8.95
C LEU A 209 -51.79 27.93 7.98
N GLY A 210 -52.02 27.26 6.85
CA GLY A 210 -52.97 27.69 5.83
C GLY A 210 -54.41 27.74 6.34
N THR A 211 -54.81 26.76 7.16
CA THR A 211 -56.16 26.66 7.74
C THR A 211 -56.50 27.82 8.67
N PRO A 212 -55.72 28.14 9.73
CA PRO A 212 -56.02 29.26 10.61
C PRO A 212 -55.87 30.63 9.92
N LEU A 213 -54.93 30.79 8.97
CA LEU A 213 -54.82 32.02 8.18
C LEU A 213 -56.06 32.26 7.31
N SER A 214 -56.58 31.21 6.68
CA SER A 214 -57.83 31.30 5.93
C SER A 214 -58.99 31.67 6.84
N THR A 215 -59.06 31.10 8.04
CA THR A 215 -60.10 31.45 9.02
C THR A 215 -59.98 32.92 9.47
N ILE A 216 -58.76 33.41 9.75
CA ILE A 216 -58.51 34.82 10.10
C ILE A 216 -58.88 35.74 8.95
N ALA A 217 -58.57 35.38 7.70
CA ALA A 217 -58.90 36.20 6.54
C ALA A 217 -60.42 36.34 6.33
N ILE A 218 -61.19 35.28 6.58
CA ILE A 218 -62.66 35.33 6.54
C ILE A 218 -63.19 36.24 7.65
N LEU A 219 -62.72 36.06 8.89
CA LEU A 219 -63.12 36.89 10.04
C LEU A 219 -62.78 38.38 9.83
N ALA A 220 -61.60 38.69 9.30
CA ALA A 220 -61.20 40.06 9.00
C ALA A 220 -62.11 40.72 7.96
N ARG A 221 -62.53 39.96 6.94
CA ARG A 221 -63.43 40.44 5.88
C ARG A 221 -64.85 40.67 6.38
N GLU A 222 -65.33 39.85 7.31
CA GLU A 222 -66.63 40.07 7.96
C GLU A 222 -66.63 41.36 8.80
N LEU A 223 -65.52 41.67 9.46
CA LEU A 223 -65.38 42.91 10.25
C LEU A 223 -65.33 44.19 9.40
N GLU A 224 -64.80 44.15 8.17
CA GLU A 224 -64.81 45.30 7.24
C GLU A 224 -66.20 45.60 6.65
N LEU A 225 -67.11 44.63 6.67
CA LEU A 225 -68.48 44.78 6.17
C LEU A 225 -69.46 45.31 7.24
N LEU A 226 -68.99 45.48 8.48
CA LEU A 226 -69.69 46.10 9.60
C LEU A 226 -69.33 47.59 9.71
#